data_AF-A0A9P8T990-F1
#
_entry.id   AF-A0A9P8T990-F1
#
_cell.length_a   1.000
_cell.length_b   1.000
_cell.length_c   1.000
_cell.angle_alpha   90.00
_cell.angle_beta   90.00
_cell.angle_gamma   90.00
#
_symmetry.space_group_name_H-M   'P 1'
#
loop_
_entity.id
_entity.type
_entity.pdbx_description
1 polymer ?
#
loop_
_entity_poly.entity_id
_entity_poly.type
_entity_poly.pdbx_seq_one_letter_code
_entity_poly.pdbx_strand_id
1 'polypeptide(L)'
;MKTAERAHTPKNLWERIKLSKDYKKALKQVDEHLLYWNKFMIHKCKQRLTRLTQVAITERRLALREDERHYVGVKHKVKRREETRERKALAAARIEKAIEKELLERLKSGAYGDHPLNVDSKIWKKVLGKVEEREEEEESDYDSNDEVELESDMEDESDVGEVEYVEAEEDDDEMVDMEDLQKWLEDGSDASSSDSEDDDEDDHKPQERRKRPRIEIEYEEEPLTNIAS
;
A
#
# COMPACT_ATOMS: atom_id res chain seq x y z
N MET A 1 33.21 16.82 -8.81
CA MET A 1 34.13 16.54 -9.92
C MET A 1 35.30 15.75 -9.39
N LYS A 2 35.64 14.62 -10.03
CA LYS A 2 36.82 13.80 -9.69
C LYS A 2 37.89 14.10 -10.73
N THR A 3 39.06 14.57 -10.30
CA THR A 3 40.18 14.93 -11.19
C THR A 3 41.41 14.06 -10.90
N ALA A 4 42.23 13.80 -11.91
CA ALA A 4 43.43 12.97 -11.78
C ALA A 4 44.48 13.61 -10.85
N GLU A 5 44.56 14.95 -10.85
CA GLU A 5 45.49 15.71 -10.01
C GLU A 5 45.30 15.45 -8.51
N ARG A 6 44.06 15.17 -8.08
CA ARG A 6 43.71 14.94 -6.67
C ARG A 6 43.68 13.46 -6.30
N ALA A 7 44.06 12.56 -7.20
CA ALA A 7 44.04 11.11 -6.95
C ALA A 7 44.90 10.69 -5.74
N HIS A 8 45.99 11.42 -5.49
CA HIS A 8 46.91 11.16 -4.37
C HIS A 8 46.35 11.58 -3.00
N THR A 9 45.29 12.38 -2.94
CA THR A 9 44.67 12.86 -1.69
C THR A 9 43.19 12.47 -1.64
N PRO A 10 42.85 11.26 -1.14
CA PRO A 10 41.47 10.75 -1.14
C PRO A 10 40.46 11.69 -0.47
N LYS A 11 40.87 12.42 0.57
CA LYS A 11 40.04 13.42 1.27
C LYS A 11 39.55 14.53 0.33
N ASN A 12 40.35 14.94 -0.65
CA ASN A 12 40.06 16.03 -1.58
C ASN A 12 39.71 15.52 -2.99
N LEU A 13 39.50 14.21 -3.15
CA LEU A 13 39.27 13.57 -4.44
C LEU A 13 38.04 14.13 -5.16
N TRP A 14 37.02 14.56 -4.40
CA TRP A 14 35.75 15.04 -4.93
C TRP A 14 35.57 16.54 -4.69
N GLU A 15 35.48 17.29 -5.78
CA GLU A 15 35.01 18.68 -5.72
C GLU A 15 33.48 18.75 -5.69
N ARG A 16 32.92 19.57 -4.80
CA ARG A 16 31.47 19.81 -4.74
C ARG A 16 31.19 21.23 -5.22
N ILE A 17 30.40 21.34 -6.29
CA ILE A 17 29.99 22.63 -6.87
C ILE A 17 28.51 22.82 -6.56
N LYS A 18 28.14 23.99 -6.04
CA LYS A 18 26.75 24.32 -5.75
C LYS A 18 26.08 24.84 -7.01
N LEU A 19 25.10 24.10 -7.52
CA LEU A 19 24.28 24.52 -8.65
C LEU A 19 23.22 25.55 -8.22
N SER A 20 22.80 26.38 -9.18
CA SER A 20 21.67 27.29 -9.00
C SER A 20 20.37 26.53 -8.72
N LYS A 21 19.44 27.18 -8.01
CA LYS A 21 18.06 26.67 -7.84
C LYS A 21 17.28 26.73 -9.16
N ASP A 22 17.62 27.68 -10.04
CA ASP A 22 16.97 27.82 -11.33
C ASP A 22 17.44 26.72 -12.27
N TYR A 23 16.55 25.81 -12.67
CA TYR A 23 16.87 24.64 -13.50
C TYR A 23 17.62 25.02 -14.79
N LYS A 24 17.17 26.06 -15.49
CA LYS A 24 17.80 26.54 -16.73
C LYS A 24 19.24 27.02 -16.51
N LYS A 25 19.51 27.71 -15.39
CA LYS A 25 20.86 28.17 -15.04
C LYS A 25 21.74 27.00 -14.60
N ALA A 26 21.18 26.05 -13.84
CA ALA A 26 21.89 24.85 -13.41
C ALA A 26 22.32 23.99 -14.61
N LEU A 27 21.49 23.85 -15.66
CA LEU A 27 21.87 23.16 -16.89
C LEU A 27 23.06 23.83 -17.59
N LYS A 28 23.07 25.15 -17.69
CA LYS A 28 24.20 25.91 -18.26
C LYS A 28 25.47 25.74 -17.43
N GLN A 29 25.37 25.79 -16.11
CA GLN A 29 26.50 25.54 -15.21
C GLN A 29 27.08 24.13 -15.38
N VAL A 30 26.23 23.11 -15.60
CA VAL A 30 26.70 21.76 -15.91
C VAL A 30 27.50 21.76 -17.22
N ASP A 31 27.02 22.43 -18.26
CA ASP A 31 27.74 22.53 -19.53
C ASP A 31 29.08 23.29 -19.42
N GLU A 32 29.10 24.38 -18.65
CA GLU A 32 30.30 25.20 -18.42
C GLU A 32 31.37 24.42 -17.63
N HIS A 33 30.99 23.74 -16.55
CA HIS A 33 31.94 23.01 -15.71
C HIS A 33 32.42 21.70 -16.35
N LEU A 34 31.63 21.08 -17.23
CA LEU A 34 31.94 19.80 -17.89
C LEU A 34 32.30 19.96 -19.37
N LEU A 35 32.75 21.16 -19.81
CA LEU A 35 33.01 21.48 -21.22
C LEU A 35 33.92 20.47 -21.94
N TYR A 36 34.97 19.98 -21.27
CA TYR A 36 35.96 19.06 -21.84
C TYR A 36 35.70 17.59 -21.53
N TRP A 37 34.56 17.26 -20.92
CA TRP A 37 34.18 15.88 -20.64
C TRP A 37 33.42 15.25 -21.80
N ASN A 38 33.34 13.91 -21.81
CA ASN A 38 32.57 13.18 -22.80
C ASN A 38 31.09 13.61 -22.77
N LYS A 39 30.49 13.83 -23.95
CA LYS A 39 29.06 14.12 -24.15
C LYS A 39 28.14 13.16 -23.40
N PHE A 40 28.50 11.87 -23.34
CA PHE A 40 27.74 10.87 -22.57
C PHE A 40 27.63 11.23 -21.08
N MET A 41 28.76 11.62 -20.46
CA MET A 41 28.78 12.00 -19.06
C MET A 41 27.99 13.28 -18.81
N ILE A 42 28.11 14.27 -19.70
CA ILE A 42 27.33 15.52 -19.63
C ILE A 42 25.84 15.21 -19.69
N HIS A 43 25.42 14.39 -20.66
CA HIS A 43 24.03 13.99 -20.83
C HIS A 43 23.50 13.26 -19.58
N LYS A 44 24.25 12.29 -19.03
CA LYS A 44 23.87 11.61 -17.79
C LYS A 44 23.79 12.56 -16.59
N CYS A 45 24.70 13.52 -16.48
CA CYS A 45 24.66 14.55 -15.43
C CYS A 45 23.41 15.43 -15.56
N LYS A 46 23.03 15.83 -16.79
CA LYS A 46 21.78 16.56 -17.06
C LYS A 46 20.55 15.73 -16.69
N GLN A 47 20.48 14.48 -17.14
CA GLN A 47 19.39 13.56 -16.79
C GLN A 47 19.26 13.38 -15.27
N ARG A 48 20.38 13.20 -14.56
CA ARG A 48 20.40 13.10 -13.09
C ARG A 48 19.91 14.38 -12.42
N LEU A 49 20.32 15.55 -12.93
CA LEU A 49 19.83 16.84 -12.44
C LEU A 49 18.31 16.93 -12.58
N THR A 50 17.76 16.57 -13.75
CA THR A 50 16.31 16.53 -13.99
C THR A 50 15.60 15.57 -13.04
N ARG A 51 16.15 14.38 -12.81
CA ARG A 51 15.55 13.40 -11.90
C ARG A 51 15.55 13.90 -10.46
N LEU A 52 16.66 14.48 -9.99
CA LEU A 52 16.75 15.03 -8.63
C LEU A 52 15.83 16.24 -8.42
N THR A 53 15.69 17.11 -9.43
CA THR A 53 14.75 18.24 -9.33
C THR A 53 13.30 17.75 -9.30
N GLN A 54 12.95 16.75 -10.12
CA GLN A 54 11.64 16.10 -10.06
C GLN A 54 11.39 15.48 -8.68
N VAL A 55 12.36 14.73 -8.13
CA VAL A 55 12.26 14.14 -6.78
C VAL A 55 12.02 15.23 -5.73
N ALA A 56 12.78 16.32 -5.75
CA ALA A 56 12.59 17.44 -4.83
C ALA A 56 11.21 18.10 -4.97
N ILE A 57 10.65 18.18 -6.18
CA ILE A 57 9.28 18.67 -6.40
C ILE A 57 8.27 17.66 -5.82
N THR A 58 8.45 16.37 -6.05
CA THR A 58 7.55 15.34 -5.51
C THR A 58 7.60 15.29 -3.99
N GLU A 59 8.77 15.43 -3.37
CA GLU A 59 8.92 15.50 -1.91
C GLU A 59 8.19 16.71 -1.34
N ARG A 60 8.30 17.89 -1.96
CA ARG A 60 7.54 19.08 -1.54
C ARG A 60 6.04 18.86 -1.67
N ARG A 61 5.58 18.24 -2.76
CA ARG A 61 4.17 17.92 -2.97
C ARG A 61 3.66 16.92 -1.92
N LEU A 62 4.45 15.90 -1.59
CA LEU A 62 4.12 14.92 -0.55
C LEU A 62 4.11 15.57 0.83
N ALA A 63 5.06 16.46 1.15
CA ALA A 63 5.09 17.16 2.42
C ALA A 63 3.91 18.14 2.61
N LEU A 64 3.34 18.65 1.53
CA LEU A 64 2.13 19.49 1.55
C LEU A 64 0.84 18.66 1.58
N ARG A 65 0.90 17.37 1.24
CA ARG A 65 -0.25 16.48 1.30
C ARG A 65 -0.44 16.06 2.76
N GLU A 66 -1.65 16.23 3.27
CA GLU A 66 -2.02 15.70 4.57
C GLU A 66 -2.21 14.18 4.45
N ASP A 67 -1.42 13.43 5.22
CA ASP A 67 -1.53 11.97 5.26
C ASP A 67 -2.63 11.59 6.27
N GLU A 68 -3.81 11.20 5.80
CA GLU A 68 -4.90 10.72 6.66
C GLU A 68 -4.58 9.38 7.35
N ARG A 69 -3.69 8.58 6.75
CA ARG A 69 -3.36 7.23 7.22
C ARG A 69 -1.87 7.02 7.18
N HIS A 70 -1.33 6.55 8.28
CA HIS A 70 0.07 6.14 8.37
C HIS A 70 0.19 4.63 8.24
N TYR A 71 1.26 4.17 7.58
CA TYR A 71 1.55 2.76 7.50
C TYR A 71 1.95 2.23 8.88
N VAL A 72 1.16 1.30 9.42
CA VAL A 72 1.42 0.65 10.71
C VAL A 72 1.76 -0.81 10.45
N GLY A 73 2.93 -1.25 10.91
CA GLY A 73 3.33 -2.65 10.84
C GLY A 73 2.65 -3.47 11.94
N VAL A 74 1.69 -4.33 11.57
CA VAL A 74 1.07 -5.27 12.52
C VAL A 74 1.87 -6.57 12.55
N LYS A 75 2.40 -6.93 13.72
CA LYS A 75 3.14 -8.18 13.91
C LYS A 75 2.19 -9.38 13.92
N HIS A 76 2.54 -10.47 13.23
CA HIS A 76 1.72 -11.69 13.19
C HIS A 76 1.34 -12.24 14.58
N LYS A 77 2.28 -12.23 15.53
CA LYS A 77 2.01 -12.67 16.92
C LYS A 77 0.99 -11.79 17.63
N VAL A 78 0.94 -10.49 17.33
CA VAL A 78 -0.09 -9.58 17.88
C VAL A 78 -1.42 -9.92 17.24
N LYS A 79 -1.48 -10.09 15.92
CA LYS A 79 -2.72 -10.48 15.22
C LYS A 79 -3.32 -11.78 15.79
N ARG A 80 -2.52 -12.85 15.90
CA ARG A 80 -2.98 -14.12 16.49
C ARG A 80 -3.46 -13.94 17.92
N ARG A 81 -2.73 -13.17 18.72
CA ARG A 81 -3.09 -12.93 20.12
C ARG A 81 -4.40 -12.14 20.25
N GLU A 82 -4.59 -11.08 19.46
CA GLU A 82 -5.84 -10.33 19.45
C GLU A 82 -6.99 -11.22 18.98
N GLU A 83 -6.82 -12.02 17.92
CA GLU A 83 -7.83 -12.94 17.40
C GLU A 83 -8.26 -14.00 18.44
N THR A 84 -7.30 -14.64 19.11
CA THR A 84 -7.63 -15.61 20.17
C THR A 84 -8.31 -14.93 21.36
N ARG A 85 -7.90 -13.71 21.73
CA ARG A 85 -8.57 -12.94 22.79
C ARG A 85 -9.97 -12.53 22.40
N GLU A 86 -10.19 -12.09 21.16
CA GLU A 86 -11.49 -11.73 20.61
C GLU A 86 -12.44 -12.94 20.63
N ARG A 87 -11.96 -14.12 20.21
CA ARG A 87 -12.74 -15.37 20.25
C ARG A 87 -13.12 -15.75 21.68
N LYS A 88 -12.18 -15.66 22.63
CA LYS A 88 -12.43 -15.93 24.05
C LYS A 88 -13.40 -14.91 24.65
N ALA A 89 -13.27 -13.63 24.31
CA ALA A 89 -14.16 -12.57 24.79
C ALA A 89 -15.58 -12.75 24.25
N LEU A 90 -15.74 -13.13 22.98
CA LEU A 90 -17.06 -13.44 22.40
C LEU A 90 -17.73 -14.59 23.15
N ALA A 91 -17.00 -15.69 23.37
CA ALA A 91 -17.52 -16.85 24.07
C ALA A 91 -17.92 -16.53 25.53
N ALA A 92 -17.09 -15.75 26.23
CA ALA A 92 -17.35 -15.35 27.61
C ALA A 92 -18.51 -14.36 27.74
N ALA A 93 -18.63 -13.39 26.83
CA ALA A 93 -19.65 -12.34 26.91
C ALA A 93 -21.08 -12.85 26.69
N ARG A 94 -21.28 -14.02 26.06
CA ARG A 94 -22.59 -14.64 25.77
C ARG A 94 -23.66 -13.61 25.40
N ILE A 95 -23.35 -12.77 24.42
CA ILE A 95 -24.06 -11.52 24.12
C ILE A 95 -25.56 -11.74 23.93
N GLU A 96 -25.97 -12.86 23.32
CA GLU A 96 -27.39 -13.21 23.12
C GLU A 96 -28.17 -13.33 24.44
N LYS A 97 -27.62 -14.04 25.43
CA LYS A 97 -28.26 -14.20 26.75
C LYS A 97 -28.28 -12.87 27.50
N ALA A 98 -27.23 -12.05 27.38
CA ALA A 98 -27.20 -10.72 27.98
C ALA A 98 -28.28 -9.79 27.37
N ILE A 99 -28.43 -9.82 26.04
CA ILE A 99 -29.48 -9.07 25.34
C ILE A 99 -30.88 -9.59 25.72
N GLU A 100 -31.09 -10.91 25.79
CA GLU A 100 -32.36 -11.49 26.22
C GLU A 100 -32.75 -11.01 27.62
N LYS A 101 -31.81 -11.03 28.56
CA LYS A 101 -32.03 -10.53 29.93
C LYS A 101 -32.37 -9.04 29.93
N GLU A 102 -31.64 -8.21 29.18
CA GLU A 102 -31.94 -6.76 29.09
C GLU A 102 -33.33 -6.51 28.47
N LEU A 103 -33.69 -7.24 27.41
CA LEU A 103 -34.99 -7.11 26.77
C LEU A 103 -36.13 -7.56 27.69
N LEU A 104 -35.94 -8.64 28.46
CA LEU A 104 -36.89 -9.09 29.47
C LEU A 104 -37.03 -8.07 30.61
N GLU A 105 -35.93 -7.54 31.13
CA GLU A 105 -35.93 -6.53 32.18
C GLU A 105 -36.62 -5.24 31.71
N ARG A 106 -36.35 -4.80 30.48
CA ARG A 106 -36.99 -3.64 29.85
C ARG A 106 -38.47 -3.87 29.56
N LEU A 107 -38.86 -5.11 29.28
CA LEU A 107 -40.27 -5.51 29.15
C LEU A 107 -40.97 -5.49 30.52
N LYS A 108 -40.32 -5.99 31.58
CA LYS A 108 -40.81 -5.94 32.96
C LYS A 108 -40.94 -4.52 33.49
N SER A 109 -39.99 -3.64 33.16
CA SER A 109 -39.98 -2.24 33.59
C SER A 109 -41.10 -1.39 32.94
N GLY A 110 -41.93 -1.99 32.08
CA GLY A 110 -43.09 -1.34 31.47
C GLY A 110 -42.73 -0.26 30.44
N ALA A 111 -41.48 -0.22 29.96
CA ALA A 111 -41.01 0.80 29.02
C ALA A 111 -41.76 0.79 27.68
N TYR A 112 -42.47 -0.30 27.36
CA TYR A 112 -43.21 -0.51 26.12
C TYR A 112 -44.74 -0.32 26.25
N GLY A 113 -45.25 0.09 27.42
CA GLY A 113 -46.68 0.26 27.68
C GLY A 113 -47.44 -1.04 27.99
N ASP A 114 -48.78 -0.97 28.00
CA ASP A 114 -49.69 -2.07 28.44
C ASP A 114 -49.87 -3.18 27.38
N HIS A 115 -49.50 -2.92 26.12
CA HIS A 115 -49.44 -3.95 25.08
C HIS A 115 -48.28 -3.67 24.12
N PRO A 116 -47.14 -4.37 24.26
CA PRO A 116 -46.06 -4.30 23.29
C PRO A 116 -46.57 -4.70 21.90
N LEU A 117 -46.28 -3.92 20.87
CA LEU A 117 -46.84 -4.12 19.52
C LEU A 117 -46.38 -5.42 18.85
N ASN A 118 -45.22 -5.95 19.27
CA ASN A 118 -44.57 -7.14 18.69
C ASN A 118 -44.80 -8.43 19.48
N VAL A 119 -45.53 -8.40 20.60
CA VAL A 119 -45.72 -9.58 21.46
C VAL A 119 -47.20 -9.87 21.64
N ASP A 120 -47.62 -11.11 21.38
CA ASP A 120 -49.00 -11.52 21.64
C ASP A 120 -49.35 -11.40 23.13
N SER A 121 -50.48 -10.78 23.47
CA SER A 121 -50.96 -10.60 24.85
C SER A 121 -51.02 -11.87 25.69
N LYS A 122 -51.26 -13.04 25.07
CA LYS A 122 -51.27 -14.35 25.73
C LYS A 122 -49.87 -14.83 26.10
N ILE A 123 -48.88 -14.51 25.27
CA ILE A 123 -47.47 -14.86 25.48
C ILE A 123 -46.89 -13.92 26.54
N TRP A 124 -47.21 -12.63 26.46
CA TRP A 124 -46.82 -11.62 27.45
C TRP A 124 -47.22 -11.99 28.89
N LYS A 125 -48.49 -12.31 29.13
CA LYS A 125 -48.96 -12.72 30.48
C LYS A 125 -48.32 -14.03 30.96
N LYS A 126 -48.04 -14.95 30.04
CA LYS A 126 -47.37 -16.23 30.37
C LYS A 126 -45.89 -16.02 30.69
N VAL A 127 -45.20 -15.14 29.97
CA VAL A 127 -43.79 -14.81 30.20
C VAL A 127 -43.63 -14.05 31.52
N LEU A 128 -44.47 -13.06 31.82
CA LEU A 128 -44.44 -12.40 33.14
C LEU A 128 -44.61 -13.41 34.29
N GLY A 129 -45.58 -14.32 34.18
CA GLY A 129 -45.85 -15.32 35.22
C GLY A 129 -44.81 -16.45 35.33
N LYS A 130 -44.03 -16.73 34.27
CA LYS A 130 -42.96 -17.75 34.28
C LYS A 130 -41.59 -17.20 34.63
N VAL A 131 -41.32 -15.94 34.32
CA VAL A 131 -39.99 -15.36 34.55
C VAL A 131 -39.74 -15.11 36.04
N GLU A 132 -40.78 -14.81 36.85
CA GLU A 132 -40.64 -14.75 38.32
C GLU A 132 -40.22 -16.09 38.96
N GLU A 133 -40.56 -17.23 38.34
CA GLU A 133 -40.22 -18.57 38.84
C GLU A 133 -38.83 -19.05 38.37
N ARG A 134 -38.30 -18.50 37.28
CA ARG A 134 -37.06 -18.96 36.62
C ARG A 134 -35.80 -18.19 37.03
N GLU A 135 -35.95 -17.01 37.64
CA GLU A 135 -34.82 -16.19 38.08
C GLU A 135 -33.97 -16.87 39.17
N GLU A 136 -34.51 -17.84 39.93
CA GLU A 136 -33.77 -18.59 40.95
C GLU A 136 -32.93 -19.77 40.40
N GLU A 137 -33.22 -20.29 39.21
CA GLU A 137 -32.50 -21.45 38.64
C GLU A 137 -31.33 -21.07 37.71
N GLU A 138 -31.44 -19.93 37.01
CA GLU A 138 -30.44 -19.49 36.02
C GLU A 138 -29.16 -18.89 36.62
N GLU A 139 -29.15 -18.60 37.93
CA GLU A 139 -27.93 -18.14 38.63
C GLU A 139 -26.90 -19.27 38.81
N SER A 140 -27.34 -20.54 38.81
CA SER A 140 -26.46 -21.72 38.96
C SER A 140 -25.85 -22.26 37.66
N ASP A 141 -26.37 -21.87 36.48
CA ASP A 141 -25.89 -22.34 35.17
C ASP A 141 -24.74 -21.47 34.59
N TYR A 142 -24.29 -20.48 35.37
CA TYR A 142 -23.20 -19.59 34.98
C TYR A 142 -21.80 -20.20 35.21
N ASP A 143 -21.69 -21.22 36.06
CA ASP A 143 -20.40 -21.78 36.54
C ASP A 143 -19.99 -23.08 35.84
N SER A 144 -20.93 -23.84 35.27
CA SER A 144 -20.67 -25.24 34.86
C SER A 144 -20.28 -25.45 33.38
N ASN A 145 -20.05 -24.39 32.61
CA ASN A 145 -19.75 -24.52 31.17
C ASN A 145 -18.45 -23.78 30.77
N ASP A 146 -17.46 -23.81 31.67
CA ASP A 146 -16.08 -23.34 31.44
C ASP A 146 -15.20 -24.39 30.71
N GLU A 147 -15.79 -25.53 30.34
CA GLU A 147 -15.13 -26.57 29.52
C GLU A 147 -15.52 -26.41 28.04
N VAL A 148 -15.41 -25.18 27.52
CA VAL A 148 -15.28 -25.03 26.06
C VAL A 148 -13.83 -25.37 25.72
N GLU A 149 -13.61 -26.68 25.59
CA GLU A 149 -12.50 -27.35 24.93
C GLU A 149 -11.98 -26.52 23.74
N LEU A 150 -11.06 -25.60 24.03
CA LEU A 150 -10.27 -24.86 23.05
C LEU A 150 -8.87 -25.46 23.05
N GLU A 151 -8.82 -26.79 23.04
CA GLU A 151 -7.62 -27.62 23.00
C GLU A 151 -7.07 -27.75 21.55
N SER A 152 -7.60 -26.97 20.61
CA SER A 152 -7.15 -26.96 19.20
C SER A 152 -6.02 -25.94 18.90
N ASP A 153 -5.39 -25.32 19.91
CA ASP A 153 -4.31 -24.33 19.69
C ASP A 153 -2.99 -24.70 20.40
N MET A 154 -2.86 -25.93 20.92
CA MET A 154 -1.57 -26.47 21.38
C MET A 154 -0.82 -27.31 20.32
N GLU A 155 -1.44 -27.60 19.17
CA GLU A 155 -0.77 -28.35 18.10
C GLU A 155 0.02 -27.46 17.12
N ASP A 156 -0.25 -26.15 17.03
CA ASP A 156 0.45 -25.26 16.08
C ASP A 156 1.76 -24.65 16.65
N GLU A 157 2.15 -25.02 17.87
CA GLU A 157 3.51 -24.77 18.37
C GLU A 157 4.52 -25.84 17.86
N SER A 158 4.03 -26.85 17.13
CA SER A 158 4.84 -27.92 16.52
C SER A 158 5.23 -27.68 15.06
N ASP A 159 4.73 -26.62 14.40
CA ASP A 159 5.12 -26.25 13.03
C ASP A 159 6.16 -25.11 13.00
N VAL A 160 7.26 -25.32 13.71
CA VAL A 160 8.48 -24.49 13.65
C VAL A 160 9.65 -25.36 13.15
N GLY A 161 9.39 -26.21 12.14
CA GLY A 161 10.39 -27.22 11.79
C GLY A 161 10.32 -27.89 10.43
N GLU A 162 9.32 -27.66 9.58
CA GLU A 162 9.37 -28.17 8.21
C GLU A 162 10.05 -27.15 7.30
N VAL A 163 11.38 -27.16 7.32
CA VAL A 163 12.19 -26.51 6.29
C VAL A 163 12.07 -27.39 5.06
N GLU A 164 11.17 -27.03 4.14
CA GLU A 164 11.14 -27.61 2.80
C GLU A 164 12.46 -27.27 2.11
N TYR A 165 13.38 -28.23 2.11
CA TYR A 165 14.59 -28.16 1.29
C TYR A 165 14.13 -28.31 -0.15
N VAL A 166 13.94 -27.18 -0.83
CA VAL A 166 14.01 -27.16 -2.29
C VAL A 166 15.45 -27.55 -2.62
N GLU A 167 15.65 -28.79 -3.07
CA GLU A 167 16.87 -29.15 -3.79
C GLU A 167 17.01 -28.12 -4.90
N ALA A 168 17.97 -27.21 -4.73
CA ALA A 168 18.47 -26.42 -5.83
C ALA A 168 19.11 -27.42 -6.78
N GLU A 169 18.32 -27.91 -7.75
CA GLU A 169 18.90 -28.38 -9.00
C GLU A 169 19.83 -27.25 -9.45
N GLU A 170 21.10 -27.63 -9.52
CA GLU A 170 22.22 -26.87 -10.05
C GLU A 170 21.94 -26.64 -11.55
N ASP A 171 20.98 -25.76 -11.85
CA ASP A 171 20.72 -25.31 -13.20
C ASP A 171 21.56 -24.05 -13.42
N ASP A 172 22.66 -24.33 -14.11
CA ASP A 172 23.69 -23.51 -14.72
C ASP A 172 23.35 -22.01 -14.86
N ASP A 173 24.36 -21.19 -14.57
CA ASP A 173 24.40 -19.75 -14.78
C ASP A 173 23.99 -19.36 -16.22
N GLU A 174 22.70 -19.21 -16.51
CA GLU A 174 22.26 -18.53 -17.73
C GLU A 174 22.36 -17.02 -17.49
N MET A 175 23.59 -16.52 -17.66
CA MET A 175 23.90 -15.09 -17.77
C MET A 175 22.99 -14.47 -18.82
N VAL A 176 21.95 -13.77 -18.35
CA VAL A 176 21.05 -12.98 -19.20
C VAL A 176 21.90 -12.02 -20.04
N ASP A 177 21.96 -12.28 -21.34
CA ASP A 177 22.82 -11.57 -22.27
C ASP A 177 22.44 -10.08 -22.31
N MET A 178 23.43 -9.24 -22.03
CA MET A 178 23.25 -7.79 -21.91
C MET A 178 22.89 -7.15 -23.26
N GLU A 179 23.04 -7.89 -24.38
CA GLU A 179 22.59 -7.50 -25.71
C GLU A 179 21.05 -7.56 -25.87
N ASP A 180 20.36 -8.51 -25.23
CA ASP A 180 18.90 -8.64 -25.34
C ASP A 180 18.14 -7.55 -24.57
N LEU A 181 18.69 -7.11 -23.44
CA LEU A 181 18.14 -5.98 -22.69
C LEU A 181 18.36 -4.65 -23.42
N GLN A 182 19.42 -4.54 -24.23
CA GLN A 182 19.69 -3.36 -25.05
C GLN A 182 18.77 -3.30 -26.28
N LYS A 183 18.48 -4.44 -26.90
CA LYS A 183 17.55 -4.55 -28.04
C LYS A 183 16.10 -4.19 -27.68
N TRP A 184 15.64 -4.57 -26.48
CA TRP A 184 14.31 -4.16 -25.97
C TRP A 184 14.21 -2.65 -25.68
N LEU A 185 15.33 -2.00 -25.36
CA LEU A 185 15.38 -0.55 -25.11
C LEU A 185 15.50 0.26 -26.43
N GLU A 186 16.10 -0.33 -27.47
CA GLU A 186 16.25 0.27 -28.79
C GLU A 186 14.94 0.26 -29.60
N ASP A 187 14.14 -0.80 -29.48
CA ASP A 187 12.80 -0.96 -30.10
C ASP A 187 11.74 0.05 -29.58
N GLY A 188 12.02 0.73 -28.48
CA GLY A 188 11.17 1.81 -27.95
C GLY A 188 11.43 3.20 -28.54
N SER A 189 12.37 3.33 -29.49
CA SER A 189 12.96 4.64 -29.86
C SER A 189 12.98 5.00 -31.35
N ASP A 190 12.32 4.26 -32.24
CA ASP A 190 12.15 4.69 -33.63
C ASP A 190 10.67 4.82 -34.02
N ALA A 191 10.20 6.07 -34.09
CA ALA A 191 9.01 6.41 -34.86
C ALA A 191 8.99 7.92 -35.19
N SER A 192 9.84 8.33 -36.15
CA SER A 192 9.71 9.52 -37.02
C SER A 192 11.07 9.77 -37.70
N SER A 193 11.30 9.65 -39.01
CA SER A 193 10.47 9.86 -40.21
C SER A 193 11.33 9.49 -41.44
N SER A 194 10.79 8.81 -42.46
CA SER A 194 10.90 9.19 -43.89
C SER A 194 10.25 8.16 -44.82
N ASP A 195 9.58 8.72 -45.82
CA ASP A 195 8.89 8.23 -47.01
C ASP A 195 9.74 7.35 -47.96
N SER A 196 9.16 6.27 -48.51
CA SER A 196 9.33 5.74 -49.88
C SER A 196 8.46 4.50 -50.14
N GLU A 197 7.87 4.47 -51.33
CA GLU A 197 6.97 3.47 -51.93
C GLU A 197 7.67 2.11 -52.16
N ASP A 198 6.99 0.97 -51.91
CA ASP A 198 6.75 -0.13 -52.88
C ASP A 198 5.90 -1.28 -52.25
N ASP A 199 5.23 -2.01 -53.13
CA ASP A 199 4.21 -3.05 -53.00
C ASP A 199 4.74 -4.38 -52.39
N ASP A 200 3.91 -5.08 -51.59
CA ASP A 200 3.71 -6.55 -51.65
C ASP A 200 2.88 -7.09 -50.46
N GLU A 201 1.96 -7.99 -50.79
CA GLU A 201 0.91 -8.60 -49.96
C GLU A 201 1.43 -9.60 -48.91
N ASP A 202 0.99 -9.51 -47.64
CA ASP A 202 0.73 -10.72 -46.84
C ASP A 202 -0.22 -10.51 -45.64
N ASP A 203 -1.01 -11.54 -45.38
CA ASP A 203 -2.20 -11.66 -44.54
C ASP A 203 -1.90 -11.86 -43.05
N HIS A 204 -2.22 -10.90 -42.17
CA HIS A 204 -2.37 -11.16 -40.74
C HIS A 204 -3.43 -10.27 -40.03
N LYS A 205 -4.38 -10.93 -39.37
CA LYS A 205 -5.53 -10.39 -38.61
C LYS A 205 -5.15 -9.30 -37.59
N PRO A 206 -5.97 -8.23 -37.43
CA PRO A 206 -5.66 -7.15 -36.49
C PRO A 206 -5.96 -7.55 -35.04
N GLN A 207 -4.95 -7.47 -34.17
CA GLN A 207 -5.14 -7.50 -32.73
C GLN A 207 -5.58 -6.12 -32.22
N GLU A 208 -6.64 -6.08 -31.41
CA GLU A 208 -7.15 -4.85 -30.79
C GLU A 208 -6.09 -4.21 -29.87
N ARG A 209 -5.52 -3.10 -30.32
CA ARG A 209 -4.60 -2.29 -29.54
C ARG A 209 -5.38 -1.57 -28.44
N ARG A 210 -5.06 -1.87 -27.17
CA ARG A 210 -5.63 -1.18 -26.00
C ARG A 210 -5.36 0.32 -26.11
N LYS A 211 -6.42 1.13 -26.21
CA LYS A 211 -6.30 2.60 -26.28
C LYS A 211 -5.68 3.12 -24.98
N ARG A 212 -4.55 3.82 -25.10
CA ARG A 212 -3.90 4.53 -23.99
C ARG A 212 -4.85 5.58 -23.39
N PRO A 213 -4.81 5.84 -22.08
CA PRO A 213 -5.63 6.88 -21.46
C PRO A 213 -5.27 8.25 -22.05
N ARG A 214 -6.29 9.01 -22.46
CA ARG A 214 -6.14 10.39 -22.95
C ARG A 214 -5.88 11.30 -21.75
N ILE A 215 -4.67 11.86 -21.68
CA ILE A 215 -4.26 12.81 -20.63
C ILE A 215 -4.47 14.21 -21.21
N GLU A 216 -5.46 14.93 -20.68
CA GLU A 216 -5.69 16.34 -21.00
C GLU A 216 -4.79 17.18 -20.09
N ILE A 217 -3.89 17.95 -20.68
CA ILE A 217 -2.96 18.83 -19.98
C ILE A 217 -3.55 20.23 -20.09
N GLU A 218 -4.20 20.69 -19.03
CA GLU A 218 -4.57 22.10 -18.89
C GLU A 218 -3.32 22.90 -18.53
N TYR A 219 -3.02 23.91 -19.34
CA TYR A 219 -1.96 24.87 -19.07
C TYR A 219 -2.58 26.07 -18.36
N GLU A 220 -2.30 26.23 -17.07
CA GLU A 220 -2.54 27.51 -16.38
C GLU A 220 -1.41 28.47 -16.78
N GLU A 221 -1.71 29.45 -17.65
CA GLU A 221 -0.86 30.63 -17.82
C GLU A 221 -1.04 31.53 -16.59
N GLU A 222 -0.04 31.60 -15.72
CA GLU A 222 -0.03 32.63 -14.67
C GLU A 222 0.11 34.03 -15.33
N PRO A 223 -0.78 34.99 -15.05
CA PRO A 223 -0.65 36.32 -15.58
C PRO A 223 0.59 37.00 -15.00
N LEU A 224 1.44 37.54 -15.88
CA LEU A 224 2.58 38.37 -15.52
C LEU A 224 2.07 39.54 -14.66
N THR A 225 2.40 39.51 -13.36
CA THR A 225 2.17 40.63 -12.47
C THR A 225 3.16 41.73 -12.87
N ASN A 226 2.65 42.73 -13.60
CA ASN A 226 3.34 43.99 -13.84
C ASN A 226 3.54 44.71 -12.50
N ILE A 227 4.63 44.40 -11.81
CA ILE A 227 5.13 45.26 -10.73
C ILE A 227 5.91 46.38 -11.40
N ALA A 228 5.20 47.47 -11.69
CA ALA A 228 5.79 48.75 -11.97
C ALA A 228 6.38 49.33 -10.68
N SER A 229 7.65 49.73 -10.74
CA SER A 229 8.26 50.79 -9.94
C SER A 229 9.38 51.42 -10.75
#